data_AF-A0A0R4IXS7-F1
#
_entry.id   AF-A0A0R4IXS7-F1
#
_cell.length_a   1.000
_cell.length_b   1.000
_cell.length_c   1.000
_cell.angle_alpha   90.00
_cell.angle_beta   90.00
_cell.angle_gamma   90.00
#
_symmetry.space_group_name_H-M   'P 1'
#
loop_
_entity.id
_entity.type
_entity.pdbx_description
1 polymer ?
#
loop_
_entity_poly.entity_id
_entity_poly.type
_entity_poly.pdbx_seq_one_letter_code
_entity_poly.pdbx_strand_id
1 'polypeptide(L)'
;MATESAIVQDWLSEYKALSEAQRCGYASVLQQRETLVPALYSVIQNPHSELLEPVCHQLFELYRSSEERLRCFTLQFLPELLWVFMRRGAADASGSVQALLLGIYNLEIVDKDGNSKLLSFMIPSLSKPSIYHEPSSLGSMALTEGALCQHDLIRVVYSGLHPQRETFTAQNRFEVLCFLMLCYNSVVVYMPCSSYRAVCRMSSRLCVCGFPRQQLKAWSAPGLRVMLDPEFMVQMLTAVYHAM
;
A
#
# COMPACT_ATOMS: atom_id res chain seq x y z
N MET A 1 11.12 -13.74 20.77
CA MET A 1 12.38 -13.49 20.04
C MET A 1 12.99 -14.77 19.47
N ALA A 2 13.49 -15.74 20.25
CA ALA A 2 14.09 -16.96 19.68
C ALA A 2 13.10 -17.79 18.82
N THR A 3 11.84 -17.89 19.26
CA THR A 3 10.77 -18.59 18.53
C THR A 3 10.38 -17.90 17.23
N GLU A 4 10.26 -16.57 17.24
CA GLU A 4 9.90 -15.76 16.06
C GLU A 4 11.00 -15.81 15.00
N SER A 5 12.27 -15.75 15.42
CA SER A 5 13.41 -15.88 14.52
C SER A 5 13.40 -17.23 13.80
N ALA A 6 13.14 -18.32 14.52
CA ALA A 6 13.06 -19.65 13.94
C ALA A 6 11.91 -19.76 12.92
N ILE A 7 10.71 -19.26 13.25
CA ILE A 7 9.56 -19.24 12.34
C ILE A 7 9.87 -18.53 11.02
N VAL A 8 10.54 -17.38 11.10
CA VAL A 8 10.90 -16.59 9.92
C VAL A 8 12.02 -17.28 9.13
N GLN A 9 13.04 -17.84 9.80
CA GLN A 9 14.11 -18.60 9.14
C GLN A 9 13.60 -19.85 8.42
N ASP A 10 12.64 -20.56 9.02
CA ASP A 10 11.98 -21.70 8.40
C ASP A 10 11.23 -21.28 7.13
N TRP A 11 10.45 -20.19 7.20
CA TRP A 11 9.74 -19.62 6.05
C TRP A 11 10.68 -19.13 4.93
N LEU A 12 11.82 -18.54 5.29
CA LEU A 12 12.85 -18.14 4.34
C LEU A 12 13.47 -19.36 3.64
N SER A 13 13.70 -20.43 4.39
CA SER A 13 14.31 -21.66 3.88
C SER A 13 13.35 -22.45 3.00
N GLU A 14 12.09 -22.55 3.41
CA GLU A 14 11.00 -23.19 2.66
C GLU A 14 10.84 -22.55 1.28
N TYR A 15 10.72 -21.23 1.21
CA TYR A 15 10.51 -20.53 -0.07
C TYR A 15 11.68 -20.73 -1.04
N LYS A 16 12.93 -20.72 -0.54
CA LYS A 16 14.12 -21.01 -1.35
C LYS A 16 14.14 -22.43 -1.92
N ALA A 17 13.48 -23.37 -1.25
CA ALA A 17 13.38 -24.77 -1.69
C ALA A 17 12.25 -25.00 -2.70
N LEU A 18 11.35 -24.03 -2.93
CA LEU A 18 10.24 -24.18 -3.87
C LEU A 18 10.73 -24.10 -5.32
N SER A 19 10.26 -25.04 -6.14
CA SER A 19 10.32 -24.94 -7.60
C SER A 19 9.40 -23.83 -8.13
N GLU A 20 9.64 -23.36 -9.35
CA GLU A 20 8.79 -22.33 -9.99
C GLU A 20 7.31 -22.76 -10.05
N ALA A 21 7.04 -24.03 -10.34
CA ALA A 21 5.67 -24.57 -10.39
C ALA A 21 4.96 -24.54 -9.03
N GLN A 22 5.70 -24.69 -7.92
CA GLN A 22 5.13 -24.67 -6.57
C GLN A 22 4.81 -23.25 -6.08
N ARG A 23 5.43 -22.22 -6.66
CA ARG A 23 5.21 -20.83 -6.25
C ARG A 23 3.77 -20.37 -6.46
N CYS A 24 3.12 -20.80 -7.55
CA CYS A 24 1.72 -20.47 -7.86
C CYS A 24 0.69 -21.00 -6.84
N GLY A 25 1.06 -21.96 -6.01
CA GLY A 25 0.22 -22.49 -4.93
C GLY A 25 0.66 -22.02 -3.54
N TYR A 26 1.74 -21.24 -3.45
CA TYR A 26 2.34 -20.93 -2.17
C TYR A 26 1.46 -20.02 -1.32
N ALA A 27 0.60 -19.21 -1.94
CA ALA A 27 -0.35 -18.38 -1.21
C ALA A 27 -1.25 -19.16 -0.26
N SER A 28 -1.72 -20.36 -0.64
CA SER A 28 -2.55 -21.17 0.25
C SER A 28 -1.76 -21.73 1.45
N VAL A 29 -0.46 -21.97 1.28
CA VAL A 29 0.43 -22.40 2.37
C VAL A 29 0.60 -21.24 3.37
N LEU A 30 0.83 -20.02 2.88
CA LEU A 30 0.99 -18.84 3.73
C LEU A 30 -0.26 -18.53 4.55
N GLN A 31 -1.45 -18.74 3.99
CA GLN A 31 -2.73 -18.54 4.70
C GLN A 31 -2.88 -19.47 5.92
N GLN A 32 -2.26 -20.65 5.91
CA GLN A 32 -2.32 -21.61 7.00
C GLN A 32 -1.30 -21.31 8.12
N ARG A 33 -0.34 -20.41 7.90
CA ARG A 33 0.72 -20.08 8.87
C ARG A 33 0.35 -18.87 9.74
N GLU A 34 -0.54 -19.08 10.70
CA GLU A 34 -1.03 -18.01 11.59
C GLU A 34 0.07 -17.32 12.41
N THR A 35 1.14 -18.02 12.77
CA THR A 35 2.25 -17.49 13.57
C THR A 35 3.27 -16.69 12.74
N LEU A 36 3.28 -16.86 11.42
CA LEU A 36 4.24 -16.20 10.53
C LEU A 36 3.99 -14.70 10.46
N VAL A 37 2.74 -14.28 10.29
CA VAL A 37 2.39 -12.86 10.14
C VAL A 37 2.83 -12.03 11.35
N PRO A 38 2.52 -12.40 12.61
CA PRO A 38 3.05 -11.71 13.78
C PRO A 38 4.58 -11.67 13.84
N ALA A 39 5.26 -12.77 13.49
CA ALA A 39 6.72 -12.85 13.49
C ALA A 39 7.34 -11.89 12.45
N LEU A 40 6.76 -11.81 11.25
CA LEU A 40 7.18 -10.86 10.21
C LEU A 40 6.97 -9.41 10.64
N TYR A 41 5.84 -9.08 11.27
CA TYR A 41 5.65 -7.74 11.87
C TYR A 41 6.72 -7.41 12.91
N SER A 42 7.08 -8.38 13.76
CA SER A 42 8.13 -8.22 14.79
C SER A 42 9.50 -7.92 14.15
N VAL A 43 9.86 -8.64 13.08
CA VAL A 43 11.09 -8.38 12.30
C VAL A 43 11.07 -6.99 11.67
N ILE A 44 9.98 -6.60 10.99
CA ILE A 44 9.86 -5.27 10.34
C ILE A 44 9.95 -4.14 11.37
N GLN A 45 9.33 -4.31 12.53
CA GLN A 45 9.33 -3.32 13.61
C GLN A 45 10.70 -3.18 14.29
N ASN A 46 11.60 -4.16 14.18
CA ASN A 46 12.92 -4.15 14.81
C ASN A 46 14.02 -3.69 13.82
N PRO A 47 14.57 -2.47 13.97
CA PRO A 47 15.69 -1.97 13.16
C PRO A 47 16.91 -2.84 13.07
N HIS A 48 17.20 -3.55 14.14
CA HIS A 48 18.44 -4.26 14.34
C HIS A 48 18.27 -5.75 14.07
N SER A 49 17.15 -6.15 13.48
CA SER A 49 16.93 -7.53 13.10
C SER A 49 17.81 -7.90 11.91
N GLU A 50 18.68 -8.90 12.11
CA GLU A 50 19.48 -9.52 11.05
C GLU A 50 18.61 -10.20 9.98
N LEU A 51 17.33 -10.46 10.29
CA LEU A 51 16.36 -11.04 9.37
C LEU A 51 15.66 -10.01 8.49
N LEU A 52 15.84 -8.71 8.73
CA LEU A 52 15.08 -7.67 8.01
C LEU A 52 15.38 -7.68 6.50
N GLU A 53 16.65 -7.77 6.12
CA GLU A 53 17.07 -7.82 4.72
C GLU A 53 16.52 -9.04 3.96
N PRO A 54 16.71 -10.29 4.43
CA PRO A 54 16.16 -11.45 3.73
C PRO A 54 14.62 -11.46 3.72
N VAL A 55 13.97 -10.94 4.76
CA VAL A 55 12.51 -10.76 4.76
C VAL A 55 12.07 -9.78 3.68
N CYS A 56 12.68 -8.60 3.59
CA CYS A 56 12.35 -7.62 2.56
C CYS A 56 12.57 -8.18 1.15
N HIS A 57 13.68 -8.90 0.93
CA HIS A 57 13.96 -9.54 -0.35
C HIS A 57 12.90 -10.59 -0.70
N GLN A 58 12.56 -11.49 0.23
CA GLN A 58 11.54 -12.51 -0.04
C GLN A 58 10.15 -11.91 -0.24
N LEU A 59 9.78 -10.85 0.50
CA LEU A 59 8.53 -10.13 0.26
C LEU A 59 8.47 -9.51 -1.14
N PHE A 60 9.60 -9.00 -1.65
CA PHE A 60 9.69 -8.50 -3.02
C PHE A 60 9.52 -9.64 -4.05
N GLU A 61 10.18 -10.78 -3.85
CA GLU A 61 10.03 -11.95 -4.72
C GLU A 61 8.57 -12.47 -4.75
N LEU A 62 7.91 -12.53 -3.60
CA LEU A 62 6.48 -12.86 -3.52
C LEU A 62 5.63 -11.85 -4.31
N TYR A 63 5.93 -10.56 -4.22
CA TYR A 63 5.21 -9.52 -4.95
C TYR A 63 5.43 -9.63 -6.47
N ARG A 64 6.67 -9.88 -6.88
CA ARG A 64 7.10 -10.00 -8.28
C ARG A 64 6.48 -11.18 -9.01
N SER A 65 6.08 -12.23 -8.28
CA SER A 65 5.39 -13.41 -8.85
C SER A 65 4.12 -13.08 -9.65
N SER A 66 3.56 -11.87 -9.49
CA SER A 66 2.31 -11.42 -10.11
C SER A 66 1.05 -12.18 -9.65
N GLU A 67 1.16 -13.13 -8.73
CA GLU A 67 0.02 -13.80 -8.12
C GLU A 67 -0.68 -12.85 -7.14
N GLU A 68 -1.96 -12.57 -7.37
CA GLU A 68 -2.72 -11.58 -6.59
C GLU A 68 -2.70 -11.85 -5.08
N ARG A 69 -2.78 -13.12 -4.67
CA ARG A 69 -2.77 -13.49 -3.25
C ARG A 69 -1.41 -13.26 -2.60
N LEU A 70 -0.31 -13.50 -3.32
CA LEU A 70 1.05 -13.21 -2.83
C LEU A 70 1.30 -11.71 -2.78
N ARG A 71 0.80 -10.96 -3.76
CA ARG A 71 0.82 -9.48 -3.74
C ARG A 71 0.06 -8.92 -2.54
N CYS A 72 -1.15 -9.40 -2.28
CA CYS A 72 -1.93 -9.04 -1.10
C CYS A 72 -1.22 -9.43 0.20
N PHE A 73 -0.59 -10.61 0.26
CA PHE A 73 0.19 -11.04 1.42
C PHE A 73 1.34 -10.06 1.72
N THR A 74 2.07 -9.59 0.71
CA THR A 74 3.12 -8.58 0.90
C THR A 74 2.54 -7.21 1.28
N LEU A 75 1.47 -6.76 0.62
CA LEU A 75 0.84 -5.45 0.87
C LEU A 75 0.28 -5.31 2.28
N GLN A 76 -0.09 -6.40 2.95
CA GLN A 76 -0.56 -6.34 4.34
C GLN A 76 0.47 -5.70 5.28
N PHE A 77 1.77 -5.78 4.95
CA PHE A 77 2.85 -5.21 5.76
C PHE A 77 3.22 -3.78 5.35
N LEU A 78 2.67 -3.28 4.24
CA LEU A 78 3.00 -1.97 3.68
C LEU A 78 2.85 -0.84 4.70
N PRO A 79 1.77 -0.73 5.50
CA PRO A 79 1.65 0.36 6.45
C PRO A 79 2.78 0.38 7.52
N GLU A 80 3.25 -0.78 7.97
CA GLU A 80 4.37 -0.82 8.92
C GLU A 80 5.70 -0.51 8.22
N LEU A 81 5.90 -0.98 6.98
CA LEU A 81 7.08 -0.63 6.17
C LEU A 81 7.19 0.88 5.93
N LEU A 82 6.07 1.52 5.57
CA LEU A 82 5.96 2.97 5.37
C LEU A 82 6.27 3.72 6.68
N TRP A 83 5.75 3.26 7.81
CA TRP A 83 6.08 3.83 9.12
C TRP A 83 7.58 3.73 9.43
N VAL A 84 8.19 2.56 9.23
CA VAL A 84 9.63 2.35 9.50
C VAL A 84 10.49 3.24 8.61
N PHE A 85 10.15 3.33 7.32
CA PHE A 85 10.83 4.23 6.38
C PHE A 85 10.73 5.70 6.81
N MET A 86 9.52 6.18 7.11
CA MET A 86 9.30 7.57 7.48
C MET A 86 9.88 7.95 8.84
N ARG A 87 9.86 7.03 9.82
CA ARG A 87 10.39 7.28 11.17
C ARG A 87 11.90 7.50 11.16
N ARG A 88 12.65 6.74 10.35
CA ARG A 88 14.11 6.86 10.27
C ARG A 88 14.55 7.95 9.29
N GLY A 89 13.69 8.31 8.34
CA GLY A 89 14.09 9.13 7.21
C GLY A 89 14.92 8.32 6.21
N ALA A 90 15.00 8.82 4.97
CA ALA A 90 15.63 8.07 3.88
C ALA A 90 17.13 7.78 4.10
N ALA A 91 17.84 8.54 4.94
CA ALA A 91 19.25 8.30 5.23
C ALA A 91 19.46 7.14 6.22
N ASP A 92 18.58 6.98 7.21
CA ASP A 92 18.75 5.99 8.30
C ASP A 92 17.80 4.78 8.15
N ALA A 93 16.88 4.83 7.19
CA ALA A 93 16.04 3.68 6.85
C ALA A 93 16.91 2.56 6.27
N SER A 94 16.68 1.33 6.74
CA SER A 94 17.39 0.16 6.22
C SER A 94 17.25 0.10 4.70
N GLY A 95 18.37 -0.04 3.99
CA GLY A 95 18.41 -0.05 2.53
C GLY A 95 17.48 -1.13 1.93
N SER A 96 17.23 -2.22 2.65
CA SER A 96 16.31 -3.29 2.23
C SER A 96 14.84 -2.85 2.22
N VAL A 97 14.40 -2.05 3.20
CA VAL A 97 13.04 -1.48 3.22
C VAL A 97 12.87 -0.49 2.07
N GLN A 98 13.88 0.35 1.82
CA GLN A 98 13.86 1.30 0.70
C GLN A 98 13.78 0.58 -0.64
N ALA A 99 14.61 -0.45 -0.83
CA ALA A 99 14.63 -1.27 -2.03
C ALA A 99 13.29 -1.99 -2.25
N LEU A 100 12.68 -2.53 -1.18
CA LEU A 100 11.36 -3.17 -1.26
C LEU A 100 10.28 -2.17 -1.70
N LEU A 101 10.22 -0.98 -1.09
CA LEU A 101 9.21 0.04 -1.42
C LEU A 101 9.38 0.54 -2.86
N LEU A 102 10.60 0.85 -3.29
CA LEU A 102 10.90 1.25 -4.67
C LEU A 102 10.62 0.12 -5.66
N GLY A 103 10.94 -1.12 -5.29
CA GLY A 103 10.66 -2.30 -6.11
C GLY A 103 9.17 -2.49 -6.36
N ILE A 104 8.36 -2.41 -5.31
CA ILE A 104 6.89 -2.46 -5.41
C ILE A 104 6.38 -1.30 -6.28
N TYR A 105 6.85 -0.08 -6.01
CA TYR A 105 6.45 1.11 -6.77
C TYR A 105 6.72 0.93 -8.27
N ASN A 106 7.95 0.56 -8.64
CA ASN A 106 8.34 0.40 -10.04
C ASN A 106 7.57 -0.73 -10.74
N LEU A 107 7.17 -1.78 -10.02
CA LEU A 107 6.28 -2.82 -10.56
C LEU A 107 4.85 -2.33 -10.77
N GLU A 108 4.34 -1.45 -9.91
CA GLU A 108 2.95 -0.98 -9.96
C GLU A 108 2.69 0.16 -10.94
N ILE A 109 3.70 0.94 -11.30
CA ILE A 109 3.56 2.07 -12.24
C ILE A 109 3.46 1.62 -13.70
N VAL A 110 3.74 0.36 -14.00
CA VAL A 110 3.59 -0.24 -15.33
C VAL A 110 2.39 -1.18 -15.38
N ASP A 111 1.73 -1.26 -16.53
CA ASP A 111 0.70 -2.25 -16.79
C ASP A 111 1.30 -3.61 -17.22
N LYS A 112 0.43 -4.58 -17.53
CA LYS A 112 0.85 -5.94 -17.94
C LYS A 112 1.62 -5.95 -19.27
N ASP A 113 1.46 -4.92 -20.09
CA ASP A 113 2.11 -4.75 -21.37
C ASP A 113 3.41 -3.91 -21.25
N GLY A 114 3.75 -3.46 -20.04
CA GLY A 114 4.93 -2.65 -19.76
C GLY A 114 4.75 -1.15 -20.00
N ASN A 115 3.54 -0.68 -20.31
CA ASN A 115 3.27 0.73 -20.52
C ASN A 115 3.04 1.45 -19.19
N SER A 116 3.31 2.76 -19.14
CA SER A 116 3.01 3.56 -17.96
C SER A 116 1.50 3.55 -17.66
N LYS A 117 1.16 3.12 -16.46
CA LYS A 117 -0.21 2.96 -15.98
C LYS A 117 -0.87 4.32 -15.80
N LEU A 118 -2.08 4.46 -16.34
CA LEU A 118 -2.93 5.64 -16.19
C LEU A 118 -4.23 5.22 -15.48
N LEU A 119 -4.40 5.68 -14.25
CA LEU A 119 -5.60 5.44 -13.46
C LEU A 119 -6.62 6.55 -13.73
N SER A 120 -7.73 6.17 -14.35
CA SER A 120 -8.83 7.09 -14.68
C SER A 120 -10.18 6.44 -14.43
N PHE A 121 -11.18 7.26 -14.16
CA PHE A 121 -12.58 6.85 -14.11
C PHE A 121 -13.45 7.82 -14.91
N MET A 122 -14.64 7.36 -15.30
CA MET A 122 -15.64 8.20 -15.95
C MET A 122 -16.60 8.71 -14.89
N ILE A 123 -16.85 10.02 -14.85
CA ILE A 123 -17.91 10.56 -13.99
C ILE A 123 -19.27 10.11 -14.56
N PRO A 124 -20.11 9.40 -13.77
CA PRO A 124 -21.44 9.03 -14.21
C PRO A 124 -22.31 10.27 -14.48
N SER A 125 -23.20 10.19 -15.46
CA SER A 125 -24.15 11.25 -15.78
C SER A 125 -25.59 10.72 -15.69
N LEU A 126 -26.47 11.47 -15.01
CA LEU A 126 -27.90 11.17 -14.95
C LEU A 126 -28.60 11.35 -16.30
N SER A 127 -27.99 12.10 -17.21
CA SER A 127 -28.47 12.36 -18.56
C SER A 127 -28.19 11.20 -19.53
N LYS A 128 -27.42 10.18 -19.10
CA LYS A 128 -27.15 8.96 -19.88
C LYS A 128 -27.80 7.73 -19.22
N PRO A 129 -28.33 6.80 -20.02
CA PRO A 129 -28.77 5.51 -19.50
C PRO A 129 -27.65 4.81 -18.75
N SER A 130 -28.00 4.23 -17.60
CA SER A 130 -27.10 3.41 -16.80
C SER A 130 -27.77 2.10 -16.44
N ILE A 131 -27.04 1.20 -15.78
CA ILE A 131 -27.63 -0.04 -15.25
C ILE A 131 -28.66 0.22 -14.13
N TYR A 132 -28.73 1.44 -13.59
CA TYR A 132 -29.60 1.81 -12.47
C TYR A 132 -30.78 2.70 -12.87
N HIS A 133 -30.72 3.40 -14.01
CA HIS A 133 -31.75 4.36 -14.38
C HIS A 133 -31.80 4.64 -15.89
N GLU A 134 -32.97 5.09 -16.34
CA GLU A 134 -33.20 5.64 -17.68
C GLU A 134 -33.43 7.16 -17.55
N PRO A 135 -32.75 8.05 -18.30
CA PRO A 135 -32.85 9.49 -18.12
C PRO A 135 -34.29 10.03 -18.28
N SER A 136 -35.09 9.39 -19.12
CA SER A 136 -36.50 9.77 -19.32
C SER A 136 -37.36 9.64 -18.06
N SER A 137 -36.97 8.83 -17.07
CA SER A 137 -37.71 8.69 -15.82
C SER A 137 -37.41 9.82 -14.82
N LEU A 138 -36.39 10.64 -15.04
CA LEU A 138 -35.94 11.71 -14.13
C LEU A 138 -36.57 13.08 -14.43
N GLY A 139 -37.45 13.15 -15.42
CA GLY A 139 -38.05 14.40 -15.90
C GLY A 139 -37.06 15.30 -16.64
N SER A 140 -37.52 16.47 -17.05
CA SER A 140 -36.81 17.35 -17.98
C SER A 140 -35.48 17.91 -17.43
N MET A 141 -35.25 17.88 -16.11
CA MET A 141 -34.03 18.43 -15.49
C MET A 141 -32.76 17.67 -15.92
N ALA A 142 -32.84 16.34 -16.06
CA ALA A 142 -31.72 15.52 -16.54
C ALA A 142 -31.49 15.62 -18.05
N LEU A 143 -32.39 16.28 -18.79
CA LEU A 143 -32.37 16.40 -20.25
C LEU A 143 -32.23 17.85 -20.73
N THR A 144 -31.87 18.78 -19.83
CA THR A 144 -31.62 20.17 -20.25
C THR A 144 -30.49 20.23 -21.25
N GLU A 145 -30.53 21.16 -22.20
CA GLU A 145 -29.47 21.32 -23.20
C GLU A 145 -28.09 21.54 -22.55
N GLY A 146 -28.02 22.19 -21.38
CA GLY A 146 -26.79 22.28 -20.59
C GLY A 146 -26.33 20.94 -20.00
N ALA A 147 -27.26 20.12 -19.50
CA ALA A 147 -26.97 18.76 -19.07
C ALA A 147 -26.56 17.86 -20.23
N LEU A 148 -27.12 18.08 -21.44
CA LEU A 148 -26.76 17.42 -22.69
C LEU A 148 -25.40 17.90 -23.25
N CYS A 149 -25.07 19.18 -23.15
CA CYS A 149 -23.80 19.74 -23.62
C CYS A 149 -22.61 19.29 -22.76
N GLN A 150 -22.85 18.88 -21.51
CA GLN A 150 -21.87 18.19 -20.67
C GLN A 150 -21.76 16.68 -21.00
N HIS A 151 -22.32 16.20 -22.12
CA HIS A 151 -22.41 14.76 -22.47
C HIS A 151 -21.13 14.06 -22.85
N ASP A 152 -20.03 14.77 -23.05
CA ASP A 152 -18.76 14.08 -23.13
C ASP A 152 -18.50 13.50 -21.74
N LEU A 153 -18.59 12.17 -21.64
CA LEU A 153 -18.33 11.47 -20.38
C LEU A 153 -16.97 11.96 -19.89
N ILE A 154 -16.97 12.72 -18.79
CA ILE A 154 -15.76 13.36 -18.30
C ILE A 154 -14.88 12.24 -17.75
N ARG A 155 -13.78 11.98 -18.45
CA ARG A 155 -12.73 11.10 -17.96
C ARG A 155 -11.84 11.89 -17.03
N VAL A 156 -11.82 11.51 -15.76
CA VAL A 156 -10.91 12.09 -14.76
C VAL A 156 -9.73 11.15 -14.57
N VAL A 157 -8.54 11.67 -14.82
CA VAL A 157 -7.30 11.01 -14.41
C VAL A 157 -7.04 11.42 -12.96
N TYR A 158 -6.95 10.44 -12.07
CA TYR A 158 -6.68 10.70 -10.64
C TYR A 158 -5.27 10.27 -10.22
N SER A 159 -4.58 9.48 -11.04
CA SER A 159 -3.18 9.11 -10.83
C SER A 159 -2.61 8.51 -12.11
N GLY A 160 -1.38 8.81 -12.49
CA GLY A 160 -0.76 8.11 -13.62
C GLY A 160 0.46 8.80 -14.20
N LEU A 161 1.10 8.10 -15.14
CA LEU A 161 2.35 8.53 -15.79
C LEU A 161 3.50 8.75 -14.80
N HIS A 162 3.51 7.96 -13.73
CA HIS A 162 4.56 7.97 -12.72
C HIS A 162 5.90 7.51 -13.32
N PRO A 163 6.99 8.26 -13.14
CA PRO A 163 8.30 7.87 -13.65
C PRO A 163 8.96 6.79 -12.78
N GLN A 164 9.73 5.89 -13.40
CA GLN A 164 10.54 4.94 -12.65
C GLN A 164 11.54 5.67 -11.74
N ARG A 165 11.73 5.16 -10.52
CA ARG A 165 12.67 5.73 -9.54
C ARG A 165 13.69 4.70 -9.10
N GLU A 166 14.97 5.05 -9.16
CA GLU A 166 16.08 4.21 -8.67
C GLU A 166 16.38 4.42 -7.19
N THR A 167 16.17 5.64 -6.69
CA THR A 167 16.46 6.02 -5.30
C THR A 167 15.39 6.97 -4.75
N PHE A 168 15.25 6.97 -3.42
CA PHE A 168 14.45 7.98 -2.73
C PHE A 168 15.21 9.30 -2.62
N THR A 169 14.51 10.39 -2.93
CA THR A 169 14.97 11.76 -2.73
C THR A 169 13.91 12.53 -1.94
N ALA A 170 14.28 13.68 -1.37
CA ALA A 170 13.31 14.53 -0.67
C ALA A 170 12.14 14.98 -1.57
N GLN A 171 12.38 15.06 -2.90
CA GLN A 171 11.41 15.49 -3.89
C GLN A 171 10.45 14.38 -4.32
N ASN A 172 10.95 13.17 -4.58
CA ASN A 172 10.13 12.07 -5.09
C ASN A 172 9.48 11.21 -4.00
N ARG A 173 9.93 11.33 -2.73
CA ARG A 173 9.48 10.42 -1.68
C ARG A 173 7.97 10.40 -1.51
N PHE A 174 7.29 11.54 -1.51
CA PHE A 174 5.84 11.55 -1.32
C PHE A 174 5.08 11.08 -2.55
N GLU A 175 5.57 11.34 -3.77
CA GLU A 175 5.02 10.74 -4.99
C GLU A 175 4.98 9.21 -4.88
N VAL A 176 6.11 8.60 -4.49
CA VAL A 176 6.23 7.15 -4.30
C VAL A 176 5.34 6.65 -3.16
N LEU A 177 5.41 7.28 -1.98
CA LEU A 177 4.64 6.85 -0.80
C LEU A 177 3.12 6.99 -1.02
N CYS A 178 2.66 8.07 -1.66
CA CYS A 178 1.26 8.28 -2.04
C CYS A 178 0.78 7.18 -2.98
N PHE A 179 1.56 6.88 -4.03
CA PHE A 179 1.19 5.85 -4.99
C PHE A 179 1.15 4.45 -4.36
N LEU A 180 2.09 4.14 -3.46
CA LEU A 180 2.09 2.88 -2.70
C LEU A 180 0.85 2.78 -1.79
N MET A 181 0.48 3.86 -1.10
CA MET A 181 -0.76 3.89 -0.31
C MET A 181 -2.01 3.77 -1.19
N LEU A 182 -2.02 4.36 -2.38
CA LEU A 182 -3.09 4.17 -3.36
C LEU A 182 -3.20 2.70 -3.79
N CYS A 183 -2.06 2.02 -4.01
CA CYS A 183 -2.03 0.59 -4.32
C CYS A 183 -2.60 -0.24 -3.16
N TYR A 184 -2.24 0.07 -1.91
CA TYR A 184 -2.85 -0.56 -0.73
C TYR A 184 -4.36 -0.34 -0.68
N ASN A 185 -4.81 0.89 -0.91
CA ASN A 185 -6.23 1.25 -0.95
C ASN A 185 -7.00 0.49 -2.05
N SER A 186 -6.36 0.14 -3.17
CA SER A 186 -7.01 -0.61 -4.25
C SER A 186 -7.40 -2.05 -3.88
N VAL A 187 -6.76 -2.62 -2.85
CA VAL A 187 -7.00 -4.00 -2.38
C VAL A 187 -7.36 -4.03 -0.89
N VAL A 188 -7.70 -2.89 -0.30
CA VAL A 188 -7.91 -2.73 1.14
C VAL A 188 -8.95 -3.72 1.68
N VAL A 189 -9.98 -4.03 0.89
CA VAL A 189 -11.05 -4.99 1.25
C VAL A 189 -10.54 -6.40 1.54
N TYR A 190 -9.40 -6.78 0.96
CA TYR A 190 -8.80 -8.10 1.13
C TYR A 190 -7.80 -8.16 2.30
N MET A 191 -7.59 -7.04 2.99
CA MET A 191 -6.58 -6.94 4.04
C MET A 191 -7.04 -7.58 5.36
N PRO A 192 -6.17 -8.31 6.07
CA PRO A 192 -6.50 -8.88 7.37
C PRO A 192 -6.54 -7.82 8.48
N CYS A 193 -7.17 -8.14 9.62
CA CYS A 193 -7.24 -7.26 10.79
C CYS A 193 -5.87 -6.81 11.33
N SER A 194 -4.81 -7.59 11.13
CA SER A 194 -3.43 -7.17 11.44
C SER A 194 -3.02 -5.93 10.63
N SER A 195 -3.33 -5.93 9.33
CA SER A 195 -3.06 -4.83 8.41
C SER A 195 -3.92 -3.59 8.70
N TYR A 196 -5.21 -3.77 8.99
CA TYR A 196 -6.06 -2.65 9.44
C TYR A 196 -5.52 -2.00 10.72
N ARG A 197 -5.10 -2.81 11.70
CA ARG A 197 -4.43 -2.28 12.90
C ARG A 197 -3.13 -1.56 12.56
N ALA A 198 -2.34 -2.07 11.63
CA ALA A 198 -1.10 -1.44 11.20
C ALA A 198 -1.34 -0.08 10.53
N VAL A 199 -2.33 0.04 9.63
CA VAL A 199 -2.63 1.31 8.95
C VAL A 199 -3.20 2.37 9.89
N CYS A 200 -4.12 2.00 10.79
CA CYS A 200 -4.63 2.93 11.80
C CYS A 200 -3.51 3.39 12.75
N ARG A 201 -2.63 2.47 13.16
CA ARG A 201 -1.48 2.77 14.00
C ARG A 201 -0.47 3.67 13.30
N MET A 202 -0.09 3.36 12.06
CA MET A 202 0.78 4.20 11.23
C MET A 202 0.20 5.61 11.09
N SER A 203 -1.07 5.72 10.69
CA SER A 203 -1.73 7.02 10.47
C SER A 203 -1.77 7.84 11.75
N SER A 204 -2.13 7.23 12.88
CA SER A 204 -2.10 7.91 14.18
C SER A 204 -0.69 8.35 14.58
N ARG A 205 0.32 7.51 14.32
CA ARG A 205 1.74 7.78 14.61
C ARG A 205 2.26 8.97 13.82
N LEU A 206 2.10 8.95 12.51
CA LEU A 206 2.61 9.98 11.62
C LEU A 206 1.97 11.35 11.90
N CYS A 207 0.65 11.40 12.07
CA CYS A 207 -0.08 12.66 12.25
C CYS A 207 0.25 13.40 13.56
N VAL A 208 0.76 12.73 14.59
CA VAL A 208 1.10 13.36 15.87
C VAL A 208 2.60 13.43 16.14
N CYS A 209 3.43 12.77 15.33
CA CYS A 209 4.88 12.69 15.55
C CYS A 209 5.52 14.08 15.64
N GLY A 210 6.22 14.37 16.74
CA GLY A 210 6.87 15.66 16.99
C GLY A 210 5.91 16.81 17.38
N PHE A 211 4.64 16.51 17.67
CA PHE A 211 3.65 17.48 18.19
C PHE A 211 3.27 17.19 19.65
N PRO A 212 2.81 18.20 20.42
CA PRO A 212 2.41 18.01 21.82
C PRO A 212 1.39 16.88 22.03
N ARG A 213 0.48 16.68 21.07
CA ARG A 213 -0.51 15.59 21.11
C ARG A 213 0.13 14.19 21.19
N GLN A 214 1.38 14.01 20.77
CA GLN A 214 2.12 12.76 20.94
C GLN A 214 2.32 12.40 22.42
N GLN A 215 2.50 13.38 23.30
CA GLN A 215 2.70 13.14 24.73
C GLN A 215 1.46 12.54 25.41
N LEU A 216 0.28 12.73 24.80
CA LEU A 216 -0.97 12.12 25.22
C LEU A 216 -1.10 10.66 24.77
N LYS A 217 -0.13 10.13 24.01
CA LYS A 217 -0.12 8.75 23.53
C LYS A 217 0.89 7.93 24.33
N ALA A 218 0.44 6.81 24.90
CA ALA A 218 1.26 5.95 25.77
C ALA A 218 2.45 5.27 25.06
N TRP A 219 2.47 5.23 23.72
CA TRP A 219 3.47 4.52 22.92
C TRP A 219 4.63 5.41 22.41
N SER A 220 4.78 6.61 22.95
CA SER A 220 5.62 7.65 22.36
C SER A 220 7.08 7.60 22.79
N ALA A 221 7.93 7.05 21.92
CA ALA A 221 9.32 7.51 21.87
C ALA A 221 9.35 8.94 21.28
N PRO A 222 10.13 9.87 21.82
CA PRO A 222 10.30 11.19 21.22
C PRO A 222 10.79 11.04 19.78
N GLY A 223 10.16 11.79 18.87
CA GLY A 223 10.47 11.76 17.44
C GLY A 223 10.41 13.16 16.85
N LEU A 224 11.16 13.37 15.77
CA LEU A 224 11.12 14.60 14.99
C LEU A 224 9.79 14.70 14.25
N ARG A 225 9.34 15.92 13.97
CA ARG A 225 8.15 16.14 13.14
C ARG A 225 8.40 15.56 11.75
N VAL A 226 7.46 14.73 11.29
CA VAL A 226 7.44 14.22 9.93
C VAL A 226 6.57 15.17 9.11
N MET A 227 7.16 15.83 8.10
CA MET A 227 6.36 16.60 7.13
C MET A 227 5.55 15.64 6.30
N LEU A 228 4.23 15.77 6.28
CA LEU A 228 3.32 14.92 5.50
C LEU A 228 2.78 15.70 4.30
N ASP A 229 2.68 15.01 3.17
CA ASP A 229 2.01 15.55 1.99
C ASP A 229 0.47 15.45 2.14
N PRO A 230 -0.31 16.47 1.73
CA PRO A 230 -1.77 16.43 1.82
C PRO A 230 -2.40 15.25 1.08
N GLU A 231 -1.88 14.88 -0.10
CA GLU A 231 -2.40 13.75 -0.86
C GLU A 231 -2.14 12.43 -0.12
N PHE A 232 -0.97 12.31 0.52
CA PHE A 232 -0.66 11.17 1.38
C PHE A 232 -1.67 11.05 2.54
N MET A 233 -2.06 12.18 3.13
CA MET A 233 -3.09 12.20 4.17
C MET A 233 -4.46 11.76 3.67
N VAL A 234 -4.85 12.13 2.45
CA VAL A 234 -6.10 11.64 1.84
C VAL A 234 -6.05 10.12 1.68
N GLN A 235 -4.94 9.56 1.19
CA GLN A 235 -4.80 8.11 1.07
C GLN A 235 -4.84 7.39 2.44
N MET A 236 -4.26 7.98 3.48
CA MET A 236 -4.38 7.45 4.86
C MET A 236 -5.84 7.47 5.33
N LEU A 237 -6.58 8.55 5.08
CA LEU A 237 -7.98 8.66 5.48
C LEU A 237 -8.85 7.60 4.78
N THR A 238 -8.63 7.33 3.50
CA THR A 238 -9.32 6.23 2.78
C THR A 238 -9.09 4.88 3.46
N ALA A 239 -7.84 4.56 3.83
CA ALA A 239 -7.52 3.32 4.50
C ALA A 239 -8.14 3.22 5.90
N VAL A 240 -8.12 4.31 6.67
CA VAL A 240 -8.72 4.38 8.01
C VAL A 240 -10.24 4.25 7.93
N TYR A 241 -10.88 4.91 6.95
CA TYR A 241 -12.32 4.81 6.74
C TYR A 241 -12.77 3.37 6.49
N HIS A 242 -12.00 2.60 5.71
CA HIS A 242 -12.30 1.19 5.47
C HIS A 242 -12.06 0.30 6.70
N ALA A 243 -11.22 0.73 7.65
CA ALA A 243 -10.93 -0.03 8.87
C ALA A 243 -11.93 0.23 10.01
N MET A 244 -12.84 1.20 9.85
CA MET A 244 -13.92 1.52 10.80
C MET A 244 -15.12 0.60 10.60
#